data_AF-A0AAP7M837-F1
#
_entry.id   AF-A0AAP7M837-F1
#
_cell.length_a   1.000
_cell.length_b   1.000
_cell.length_c   1.000
_cell.angle_alpha   90.00
_cell.angle_beta   90.00
_cell.angle_gamma   90.00
#
_symmetry.space_group_name_H-M   'P 1'
#
loop_
_entity.id
_entity.type
_entity.pdbx_description
1 polymer ?
#
loop_
_entity_poly.entity_id
_entity_poly.type
_entity_poly.pdbx_seq_one_letter_code
_entity_poly.pdbx_strand_id
1 'polypeptide(L)'
;MAWCRWAANALCLVVVVAAQALWQAPPVPSPVAFQSINDDRFSQLRRQAVQFVEARPRQGFQFVERHRDAEFQVHCRGIPVLWLERRPQHLLLQVSLDARQRAPAVMRLRAFLEWQLERLDYLEQVLAGVPEPVLLDRVLQILASDVPDGARCGVP
;
A
#
# COMPACT_ATOMS: atom_id res chain seq x y z
N MET A 1 -35.76 -32.81 -1.93
CA MET A 1 -35.22 -32.02 -0.79
C MET A 1 -33.70 -31.79 -0.84
N ALA A 2 -32.89 -32.75 -1.30
CA ALA A 2 -31.43 -32.55 -1.41
C ALA A 2 -31.02 -31.49 -2.46
N TRP A 3 -31.73 -31.40 -3.59
CA TRP A 3 -31.34 -30.55 -4.72
C TRP A 3 -31.35 -29.04 -4.40
N CYS A 4 -32.38 -28.55 -3.69
CA CYS A 4 -32.45 -27.15 -3.27
C CYS A 4 -31.33 -26.77 -2.29
N ARG A 5 -30.87 -27.72 -1.46
CA ARG A 5 -29.80 -27.50 -0.48
C ARG A 5 -28.44 -27.33 -1.15
N TRP A 6 -28.20 -28.07 -2.24
CA TRP A 6 -26.98 -27.93 -3.06
C TRP A 6 -26.95 -26.59 -3.81
N ALA A 7 -28.09 -26.15 -4.36
CA ALA A 7 -28.19 -24.86 -5.04
C ALA A 7 -27.92 -23.69 -4.08
N ALA A 8 -28.46 -23.74 -2.86
CA ALA A 8 -28.21 -22.72 -1.84
C ALA A 8 -26.72 -22.66 -1.44
N ASN A 9 -26.09 -23.81 -1.23
CA ASN A 9 -24.66 -23.86 -0.89
C ASN A 9 -23.76 -23.33 -2.02
N ALA A 10 -24.08 -23.64 -3.29
CA ALA A 10 -23.34 -23.14 -4.43
C ALA A 10 -23.46 -21.61 -4.56
N LEU A 11 -24.66 -21.06 -4.35
CA LEU A 11 -24.88 -19.60 -4.34
C LEU A 11 -24.13 -18.92 -3.19
N CYS A 12 -24.16 -19.48 -1.98
CA CYS A 12 -23.40 -18.95 -0.85
C CYS A 12 -21.89 -18.96 -1.12
N LEU A 13 -21.36 -20.02 -1.71
CA LEU A 13 -19.94 -20.09 -2.07
C LEU A 13 -19.56 -19.04 -3.13
N VAL A 14 -20.40 -18.84 -4.15
CA VAL A 14 -20.16 -17.80 -5.17
C VAL A 14 -20.18 -16.41 -4.53
N VAL A 15 -21.12 -16.12 -3.62
CA VAL A 15 -21.18 -14.84 -2.92
C VAL A 15 -19.96 -14.64 -2.03
N VAL A 16 -19.51 -15.67 -1.29
CA VAL A 16 -18.30 -15.59 -0.47
C VAL A 16 -17.05 -15.36 -1.32
N VAL A 17 -16.91 -16.07 -2.45
CA VAL A 17 -15.77 -15.90 -3.38
C VAL A 17 -15.79 -14.52 -4.04
N ALA A 18 -16.96 -14.05 -4.49
CA ALA A 18 -17.11 -12.72 -5.08
C ALA A 18 -16.84 -11.62 -4.04
N ALA A 19 -17.40 -11.75 -2.84
CA ALA A 19 -17.12 -10.84 -1.74
C ALA A 19 -15.62 -10.83 -1.41
N GLN A 20 -14.96 -12.00 -1.34
CA GLN A 20 -13.52 -12.08 -1.05
C GLN A 20 -12.64 -11.46 -2.16
N ALA A 21 -13.10 -11.47 -3.41
CA ALA A 21 -12.43 -10.79 -4.52
C ALA A 21 -12.59 -9.26 -4.48
N LEU A 22 -13.74 -8.77 -4.00
CA LEU A 22 -14.04 -7.34 -3.85
C LEU A 22 -13.50 -6.76 -2.52
N TRP A 23 -13.31 -7.59 -1.49
CA TRP A 23 -12.98 -7.19 -0.11
C TRP A 23 -11.53 -7.45 0.29
N GLN A 24 -10.61 -7.52 -0.66
CA GLN A 24 -9.18 -7.40 -0.34
C GLN A 24 -8.90 -5.94 0.08
N ALA A 25 -9.42 -5.54 1.25
CA ALA A 25 -8.95 -4.36 1.95
C ALA A 25 -7.44 -4.57 2.08
N PRO A 26 -6.60 -3.63 1.59
CA PRO A 26 -5.16 -3.76 1.74
C PRO A 26 -4.90 -3.97 3.23
N PRO A 27 -4.28 -5.09 3.63
CA PRO A 27 -3.97 -5.28 5.03
C PRO A 27 -3.05 -4.11 5.41
N VAL A 28 -3.49 -3.35 6.40
CA VAL A 28 -2.92 -2.03 6.70
C VAL A 28 -1.55 -2.26 7.32
N PRO A 29 -0.47 -1.80 6.68
CA PRO A 29 0.88 -1.92 7.22
C PRO A 29 1.10 -0.95 8.38
N SER A 30 2.02 -1.29 9.29
CA SER A 30 2.64 -0.32 10.20
C SER A 30 3.21 0.87 9.41
N PRO A 31 2.65 2.08 9.59
CA PRO A 31 3.22 3.28 9.02
C PRO A 31 4.60 3.53 9.61
N VAL A 32 5.55 3.97 8.78
CA VAL A 32 6.77 4.58 9.31
C VAL A 32 6.54 6.07 9.32
N ALA A 33 6.70 6.69 10.49
CA ALA A 33 6.60 8.13 10.61
C ALA A 33 7.97 8.81 10.56
N PHE A 34 7.98 9.95 9.90
CA PHE A 34 9.14 10.78 9.63
C PHE A 34 8.86 12.20 10.11
N GLN A 35 9.91 12.96 10.34
CA GLN A 35 9.81 14.39 10.61
C GLN A 35 9.04 15.07 9.47
N SER A 36 8.30 16.13 9.83
CA SER A 36 7.60 16.95 8.85
C SER A 36 8.57 17.61 7.87
N ILE A 37 8.10 17.85 6.65
CA ILE A 37 8.86 18.48 5.57
C ILE A 37 8.07 19.64 4.98
N ASN A 38 8.79 20.60 4.40
CA ASN A 38 8.18 21.73 3.70
C ASN A 38 7.54 21.32 2.36
N ASP A 39 6.77 22.23 1.77
CA ASP A 39 6.04 22.02 0.51
C ASP A 39 6.97 21.66 -0.66
N ASP A 40 8.14 22.30 -0.75
CA ASP A 40 9.11 22.06 -1.82
C ASP A 40 9.65 20.64 -1.81
N ARG A 41 10.01 20.15 -0.61
CA ARG A 41 10.48 18.77 -0.41
C ARG A 41 9.36 17.78 -0.66
N PHE A 42 8.13 18.06 -0.21
CA PHE A 42 7.00 17.18 -0.51
C PHE A 42 6.74 17.10 -2.02
N SER A 43 6.79 18.24 -2.71
CA SER A 43 6.67 18.33 -4.17
C SER A 43 7.77 17.55 -4.90
N GLN A 44 8.99 17.52 -4.34
CA GLN A 44 10.09 16.72 -4.87
C GLN A 44 9.80 15.21 -4.76
N LEU A 45 9.36 14.73 -3.59
CA LEU A 45 8.99 13.32 -3.40
C LEU A 45 7.83 12.91 -4.32
N ARG A 46 6.83 13.80 -4.48
CA ARG A 46 5.73 13.64 -5.43
C ARG A 46 6.24 13.46 -6.86
N ARG A 47 7.14 14.34 -7.33
CA ARG A 47 7.73 14.22 -8.68
C ARG A 47 8.47 12.89 -8.88
N GLN A 48 9.21 12.42 -7.87
CA GLN A 48 9.90 11.13 -7.94
C GLN A 48 8.92 9.96 -8.05
N ALA A 49 7.79 10.00 -7.33
CA ALA A 49 6.74 8.99 -7.44
C ALA A 49 6.07 9.02 -8.83
N VAL A 50 5.80 10.20 -9.38
CA VAL A 50 5.30 10.35 -10.76
C VAL A 50 6.29 9.77 -11.77
N GLN A 51 7.57 10.13 -11.70
CA GLN A 51 8.62 9.60 -12.57
C GLN A 51 8.75 8.07 -12.49
N PHE A 52 8.58 7.50 -11.28
CA PHE A 52 8.57 6.06 -11.11
C PHE A 52 7.45 5.38 -11.90
N VAL A 53 6.24 5.96 -11.91
CA VAL A 53 5.08 5.45 -12.64
C VAL A 53 5.26 5.66 -14.14
N GLU A 54 5.66 6.86 -14.56
CA GLU A 54 5.85 7.23 -15.97
C GLU A 54 6.92 6.39 -16.67
N ALA A 55 7.98 6.00 -15.95
CA ALA A 55 8.99 5.08 -16.47
C ALA A 55 8.47 3.65 -16.71
N ARG A 56 7.22 3.34 -16.32
CA ARG A 56 6.64 1.98 -16.31
C ARG A 56 5.22 1.93 -16.91
N PRO A 57 4.97 2.48 -18.11
CA PRO A 57 3.61 2.72 -18.61
C PRO A 57 2.80 1.45 -18.88
N ARG A 58 3.46 0.29 -19.08
CA ARG A 58 2.79 -1.00 -19.34
C ARG A 58 2.72 -1.93 -18.13
N GLN A 59 3.32 -1.54 -17.01
CA GLN A 59 3.46 -2.41 -15.85
C GLN A 59 2.29 -2.28 -14.86
N GLY A 60 1.22 -1.55 -15.20
CA GLY A 60 0.01 -1.44 -14.39
C GLY A 60 0.10 -0.47 -13.21
N PHE A 61 1.17 0.32 -13.14
CA PHE A 61 1.33 1.36 -12.12
C PHE A 61 0.52 2.60 -12.43
N GLN A 62 -0.03 3.23 -11.40
CA GLN A 62 -0.77 4.48 -11.50
C GLN A 62 -0.41 5.40 -10.33
N PHE A 63 -0.30 6.69 -10.59
CA PHE A 63 -0.14 7.71 -9.55
C PHE A 63 -1.50 8.34 -9.26
N VAL A 64 -1.86 8.43 -7.98
CA VAL A 64 -3.14 8.99 -7.52
C VAL A 64 -2.85 10.04 -6.46
N GLU A 65 -3.28 11.27 -6.71
CA GLU A 65 -3.22 12.35 -5.73
C GLU A 65 -4.56 12.44 -5.00
N ARG A 66 -4.56 12.22 -3.68
CA ARG A 66 -5.77 12.25 -2.84
C ARG A 66 -6.02 13.64 -2.28
N HIS A 67 -4.96 14.28 -1.81
CA HIS A 67 -4.97 15.67 -1.37
C HIS A 67 -3.77 16.38 -1.96
N ARG A 68 -4.04 17.50 -2.63
CA ARG A 68 -2.99 18.29 -3.28
C ARG A 68 -1.94 18.68 -2.25
N ASP A 69 -0.68 18.35 -2.56
CA ASP A 69 0.47 18.66 -1.72
C ASP A 69 0.41 18.08 -0.29
N ALA A 70 -0.50 17.16 0.03
CA ALA A 70 -0.51 16.49 1.34
C ALA A 70 -0.65 14.98 1.28
N GLU A 71 -1.19 14.41 0.21
CA GLU A 71 -1.33 12.96 0.12
C GLU A 71 -1.24 12.47 -1.33
N PHE A 72 -0.32 11.55 -1.57
CA PHE A 72 -0.25 10.82 -2.82
C PHE A 72 -0.11 9.32 -2.61
N GLN A 73 -0.56 8.55 -3.60
CA GLN A 73 -0.54 7.10 -3.61
C GLN A 73 0.00 6.59 -4.95
N VAL A 74 0.72 5.47 -4.89
CA VAL A 74 1.08 4.65 -6.05
C VAL A 74 0.22 3.40 -5.99
N HIS A 75 -0.53 3.16 -7.05
CA HIS A 75 -1.42 2.02 -7.21
C HIS A 75 -0.80 1.01 -8.16
N CYS A 76 -1.08 -0.26 -7.91
CA CYS A 76 -0.89 -1.35 -8.85
C CYS A 76 -2.25 -1.89 -9.25
N ARG A 77 -2.63 -1.75 -10.53
CA ARG A 77 -3.93 -2.19 -11.06
C ARG A 77 -5.12 -1.72 -10.20
N GLY A 78 -5.07 -0.47 -9.71
CA GLY A 78 -6.11 0.13 -8.87
C GLY A 78 -6.03 -0.19 -7.37
N ILE A 79 -5.06 -1.01 -6.94
CA ILE A 79 -4.82 -1.31 -5.52
C ILE A 79 -3.66 -0.45 -4.99
N PRO A 80 -3.83 0.33 -3.90
CA PRO A 80 -2.75 1.12 -3.34
C PRO A 80 -1.64 0.22 -2.79
N VAL A 81 -0.42 0.42 -3.25
CA VAL A 81 0.76 -0.35 -2.84
C VAL A 81 1.79 0.50 -2.10
N LEU A 82 1.75 1.82 -2.27
CA LEU A 82 2.54 2.79 -1.50
C LEU A 82 1.76 4.09 -1.38
N TRP A 83 1.79 4.74 -0.24
CA TRP A 83 1.22 6.08 -0.09
C TRP A 83 2.01 6.90 0.92
N LEU A 84 2.06 8.19 0.65
CA LEU A 84 2.72 9.19 1.45
C LEU A 84 1.69 10.23 1.88
N GLU A 85 1.58 10.43 3.18
CA GLU A 85 0.67 11.39 3.77
C GLU A 85 1.44 12.37 4.66
N ARG A 86 1.19 13.66 4.46
CA ARG A 86 1.71 14.73 5.29
C ARG A 86 0.68 15.10 6.35
N ARG A 87 1.04 14.94 7.61
CA ARG A 87 0.30 15.45 8.76
C ARG A 87 0.95 16.75 9.26
N PRO A 88 0.27 17.54 10.12
CA PRO A 88 0.82 18.79 10.62
C PRO A 88 2.18 18.64 11.32
N GLN A 89 2.39 17.54 12.07
CA GLN A 89 3.58 17.33 12.89
C GLN A 89 4.58 16.32 12.30
N HIS A 90 4.12 15.47 11.38
CA HIS A 90 4.92 14.35 10.89
C HIS A 90 4.46 13.91 9.51
N LEU A 91 5.25 13.06 8.88
CA LEU A 91 4.97 12.50 7.56
C LEU A 91 4.87 10.98 7.68
N LEU A 92 3.84 10.40 7.10
CA LEU A 92 3.57 8.96 7.13
C LEU A 92 3.87 8.36 5.76
N LEU A 93 4.78 7.39 5.72
CA LEU A 93 4.99 6.53 4.55
C LEU A 93 4.50 5.13 4.88
N GLN A 94 3.62 4.61 4.02
CA GLN A 94 3.00 3.30 4.17
C GLN A 94 3.12 2.51 2.87
N VAL A 95 3.23 1.19 2.99
CA VAL A 95 3.36 0.25 1.86
C VAL A 95 2.54 -0.99 2.17
N SER A 96 1.62 -1.37 1.27
CA SER A 96 0.71 -2.50 1.51
C SER A 96 1.47 -3.78 1.87
N LEU A 97 0.92 -4.65 2.72
CA LEU A 97 1.66 -5.87 3.11
C LEU A 97 1.95 -6.79 1.93
N ASP A 98 1.07 -6.78 0.93
CA ASP A 98 1.21 -7.54 -0.31
C ASP A 98 2.09 -6.82 -1.36
N ALA A 99 2.62 -5.62 -1.08
CA ALA A 99 3.39 -4.85 -2.06
C ALA A 99 4.63 -5.59 -2.54
N ARG A 100 5.26 -6.41 -1.69
CA ARG A 100 6.45 -7.19 -2.09
C ARG A 100 6.12 -8.21 -3.18
N GLN A 101 4.96 -8.84 -3.11
CA GLN A 101 4.48 -9.82 -4.09
C GLN A 101 3.79 -9.13 -5.28
N ARG A 102 2.88 -8.18 -4.98
CA ARG A 102 2.07 -7.46 -5.97
C ARG A 102 2.90 -6.50 -6.82
N ALA A 103 3.83 -5.77 -6.21
CA ALA A 103 4.57 -4.70 -6.88
C ALA A 103 6.02 -4.60 -6.37
N PRO A 104 6.89 -5.58 -6.67
CA PRO A 104 8.25 -5.63 -6.11
C PRO A 104 9.08 -4.35 -6.38
N ALA A 105 8.83 -3.69 -7.52
CA ALA A 105 9.50 -2.44 -7.88
C ALA A 105 9.22 -1.29 -6.90
N VAL A 106 8.06 -1.29 -6.23
CA VAL A 106 7.66 -0.27 -5.24
C VAL A 106 8.53 -0.32 -4.00
N MET A 107 9.12 -1.48 -3.67
CA MET A 107 10.07 -1.58 -2.54
C MET A 107 11.33 -0.72 -2.76
N ARG A 108 11.78 -0.59 -4.01
CA ARG A 108 12.89 0.31 -4.36
C ARG A 108 12.49 1.77 -4.27
N LEU A 109 11.27 2.12 -4.70
CA LEU A 109 10.73 3.47 -4.53
C LEU A 109 10.63 3.82 -3.04
N ARG A 110 10.07 2.92 -2.22
CA ARG A 110 9.98 3.07 -0.77
C ARG A 110 11.36 3.39 -0.17
N ALA A 111 12.35 2.54 -0.39
CA ALA A 111 13.69 2.73 0.15
C ALA A 111 14.31 4.08 -0.29
N PHE A 112 14.08 4.48 -1.54
CA PHE A 112 14.56 5.75 -2.07
C PHE A 112 13.89 6.98 -1.42
N LEU A 113 12.59 6.90 -1.15
CA LEU A 113 11.87 7.96 -0.42
C LEU A 113 12.30 8.00 1.05
N GLU A 114 12.40 6.84 1.71
CA GLU A 114 12.84 6.73 3.10
C GLU A 114 14.25 7.30 3.31
N TRP A 115 15.18 7.06 2.38
CA TRP A 115 16.54 7.60 2.45
C TRP A 115 16.61 9.14 2.48
N GLN A 116 15.61 9.79 1.88
CA GLN A 116 15.53 11.26 1.85
C GLN A 116 14.82 11.83 3.08
N LEU A 117 14.28 11.00 3.97
CA LEU A 117 13.45 11.42 5.09
C LEU A 117 14.14 11.13 6.43
N GLU A 118 13.97 12.01 7.40
CA GLU A 118 14.46 11.80 8.74
C GLU A 118 13.39 11.08 9.57
N ARG A 119 13.70 9.90 10.08
CA ARG A 119 12.73 9.10 10.84
C ARG A 119 12.51 9.74 12.20
N LEU A 120 11.27 9.75 12.68
CA LEU A 120 10.98 10.11 14.07
C LEU A 120 11.64 9.09 15.01
N ASP A 121 12.04 9.55 16.19
CA ASP A 121 12.50 8.63 17.22
C ASP A 121 11.35 7.71 17.70
N TYR A 122 11.67 6.66 18.44
CA TYR A 122 10.66 5.71 18.91
C TYR A 122 9.60 6.37 19.82
N LEU A 123 10.00 7.33 20.65
CA LEU A 123 9.10 8.02 21.58
C LEU A 123 8.14 8.95 20.82
N GLU A 124 8.66 9.69 19.85
CA GLU A 124 7.93 10.58 18.94
C GLU A 124 6.93 9.81 18.08
N GLN A 125 7.28 8.62 17.60
CA GLN A 125 6.35 7.75 16.87
C GLN A 125 5.17 7.30 17.76
N VAL A 126 5.45 6.89 19.00
CA VAL A 126 4.42 6.53 19.98
C VAL A 126 3.52 7.73 20.29
N LEU A 127 4.10 8.92 20.49
CA LEU A 127 3.36 10.17 20.74
C LEU A 127 2.52 10.60 19.52
N ALA A 128 2.99 10.31 18.30
CA ALA A 128 2.26 10.56 17.06
C ALA A 128 1.13 9.54 16.81
N GLY A 129 0.93 8.57 17.70
CA GLY A 129 -0.09 7.52 17.56
C GLY A 129 0.20 6.54 16.43
N VAL A 130 1.47 6.42 16.03
CA VAL A 130 1.91 5.51 14.97
C VAL A 130 1.95 4.11 15.55
N PRO A 131 1.18 3.15 15.02
CA PRO A 131 1.24 1.77 15.47
C PRO A 131 2.68 1.25 15.36
N GLU A 132 3.23 0.73 16.46
CA GLU A 132 4.54 0.08 16.41
C GLU A 132 4.56 -1.01 15.33
N PRO A 133 5.69 -1.25 14.66
CA PRO A 133 5.84 -2.39 13.77
C PRO A 133 5.77 -3.68 14.58
N VAL A 134 4.54 -4.16 14.79
CA VAL A 134 4.29 -5.33 15.62
C VAL A 134 4.79 -6.58 14.87
N LEU A 135 5.26 -7.58 15.62
CA LEU A 135 5.52 -8.93 15.10
C LEU A 135 4.35 -9.47 14.25
N LEU A 136 3.12 -9.03 14.57
CA LEU A 136 1.90 -9.35 13.83
C LEU A 136 1.98 -8.96 12.35
N ASP A 137 2.55 -7.80 11.99
CA ASP A 137 2.69 -7.40 10.58
C ASP A 137 3.63 -8.33 9.82
N ARG A 138 4.67 -8.81 10.48
CA ARG A 138 5.61 -9.76 9.90
C ARG A 138 4.94 -11.12 9.69
N VAL A 139 4.10 -11.55 10.62
CA VAL A 139 3.27 -12.75 10.47
C VAL A 139 2.26 -12.56 9.35
N LEU A 140 1.57 -11.42 9.29
CA LEU A 140 0.60 -11.09 8.23
C LEU A 140 1.26 -10.99 6.85
N GLN A 141 2.50 -10.50 6.74
CA GLN A 141 3.29 -10.54 5.50
C GLN A 141 3.63 -11.97 5.05
N ILE A 142 3.89 -12.87 5.99
CA ILE A 142 4.13 -14.30 5.70
C ILE A 142 2.82 -14.99 5.29
N LEU A 143 1.69 -14.59 5.89
CA LEU A 143 0.36 -15.12 5.59
C LEU A 143 -0.33 -14.45 4.40
N ALA A 144 0.18 -13.31 3.93
CA ALA A 144 -0.32 -12.63 2.74
C ALA A 144 -0.26 -13.62 1.58
N SER A 145 -1.44 -14.07 1.16
CA SER A 145 -1.60 -15.11 0.15
C SER A 145 -0.94 -14.70 -1.16
N ASP A 146 -0.63 -15.71 -1.99
CA ASP A 146 0.01 -15.47 -3.27
C ASP A 146 -0.87 -14.57 -4.15
N VAL A 147 -0.31 -13.47 -4.65
CA VAL A 147 -1.03 -12.50 -5.48
C VAL A 147 -1.13 -13.09 -6.89
N PRO A 148 -2.33 -13.22 -7.48
CA PRO A 148 -2.49 -13.76 -8.83
C PRO A 148 -1.63 -13.02 -9.85
N ASP A 149 -1.04 -13.72 -10.83
CA ASP A 149 -0.08 -13.11 -11.78
C ASP A 149 -0.65 -11.89 -12.52
N GLY A 150 -1.92 -11.93 -12.94
CA GLY A 150 -2.59 -10.81 -13.60
C GLY A 150 -2.85 -9.58 -12.69
N ALA A 151 -2.74 -9.75 -11.37
CA ALA A 151 -2.89 -8.70 -10.38
C ALA A 151 -1.54 -8.07 -9.97
N ARG A 152 -0.42 -8.62 -10.43
CA ARG A 152 0.94 -8.12 -10.17
C ARG A 152 1.29 -6.99 -11.15
N CYS A 153 2.14 -6.08 -10.69
CA CYS A 153 2.76 -5.01 -11.48
C CYS A 153 4.25 -5.24 -11.59
N GLY A 154 4.82 -4.85 -12.75
CA GLY A 154 6.24 -5.05 -13.05
C GLY A 154 6.57 -6.37 -13.75
N VAL A 155 5.57 -7.21 -14.02
CA VAL A 155 5.68 -8.32 -14.97
C VAL A 155 5.55 -7.72 -16.39
N PRO A 156 6.50 -7.99 -17.31
CA PRO A 156 6.47 -7.48 -18.68
C PRO A 156 5.30 -8.03 -19.50
#